data_AF-A0A1V4W252-F1
#
_entry.id   AF-A0A1V4W252-F1
#
_cell.length_a   1.000
_cell.length_b   1.000
_cell.length_c   1.000
_cell.angle_alpha   90.00
_cell.angle_beta   90.00
_cell.angle_gamma   90.00
#
_symmetry.space_group_name_H-M   'P 1'
#
loop_
_entity.id
_entity.type
_entity.pdbx_description
1 polymer ?
#
loop_
_entity_poly.entity_id
_entity_poly.type
_entity_poly.pdbx_seq_one_letter_code
_entity_poly.pdbx_strand_id
1 'polypeptide(L)'
;MGDYSSGFGSILTFIQVFFAVIIGLYFWNLLKNQHSSKNVLERESKREMEKLKELRSISLTEPLSEKTRPASFQEIIGQPEGLKSLRAALCGPNPQHLIIYGPPGVGKTAAARLVLEEAKKNACSPFKEDAKFIEIDATTARFDERGIADPLIGSVHDPIYQGAGAMGIAGIPQPKAGAVTKAHGGVLFIDEIGELHPSQINKLLKVMEDRKVHLESAYYSAEDPNIPSHIHDIFQNGLPADFRMVGATTRGPEHIAPAIRSRCLEVYFRQLLPDEIEMIAANAAGKIKMPLSAGALEVLKKYATNGREAVNIIQIAAGLVITEEREEIRTADIEWVVQSGQYAPRPDKKIPDHPQVGLVNGLAVYGPGMGVLLEVEANALPAAREQGKLTVTGLVEEEEMGGGGKTVRRKSMARSSVENVLTVLRRAMECDPRDYDIHVNLPGAAPTDGPSAGVTIATAVYSAILGLPVDNTVAMTGEVSIRGLVKPVGGIVAKVEAARRAGARKVLIPAENYQELFRDFTGIEVIPVNRLEEVMRAALITMPVLGKKIERQAPAAPDVLSANGLMVGHTL
;
A
#
# COMPACT_ATOMS: atom_id res chain seq x y z
N MET A 1 -68.21 -71.44 48.80
CA MET A 1 -67.22 -71.01 47.80
C MET A 1 -66.61 -69.73 48.35
N GLY A 2 -65.56 -69.78 49.19
CA GLY A 2 -64.29 -70.48 48.97
C GLY A 2 -63.27 -69.39 48.68
N ASP A 3 -62.41 -69.13 49.67
CA ASP A 3 -61.26 -68.21 49.71
C ASP A 3 -60.58 -67.97 48.36
N TYR A 4 -60.14 -66.74 48.05
CA TYR A 4 -58.94 -66.42 47.21
C TYR A 4 -58.79 -64.92 46.81
N SER A 5 -59.49 -63.94 47.39
CA SER A 5 -59.38 -62.53 46.92
C SER A 5 -58.48 -61.59 47.74
N SER A 6 -57.99 -61.96 48.93
CA SER A 6 -57.17 -61.08 49.78
C SER A 6 -55.65 -61.15 49.52
N GLY A 7 -55.17 -62.19 48.83
CA GLY A 7 -53.74 -62.38 48.53
C GLY A 7 -53.25 -61.63 47.28
N PHE A 8 -54.09 -61.53 46.24
CA PHE A 8 -53.69 -60.94 44.96
C PHE A 8 -53.52 -59.42 45.01
N GLY A 9 -54.37 -58.71 45.76
CA GLY A 9 -54.26 -57.25 45.93
C GLY A 9 -53.01 -56.83 46.71
N SER A 10 -52.61 -57.63 47.69
CA SER A 10 -51.36 -57.47 48.46
C SER A 10 -50.11 -57.66 47.59
N ILE A 11 -50.11 -58.69 46.74
CA ILE A 11 -48.99 -58.95 45.81
C ILE A 11 -48.88 -57.84 44.76
N LEU A 12 -50.00 -57.36 44.21
CA LEU A 12 -50.03 -56.25 43.23
C LEU A 12 -49.53 -54.93 43.82
N THR A 13 -49.90 -54.61 45.06
CA THR A 13 -49.38 -53.42 45.75
C THR A 13 -47.89 -53.55 46.06
N PHE A 14 -47.42 -54.75 46.43
CA PHE A 14 -45.99 -54.99 46.65
C PHE A 14 -45.18 -54.83 45.36
N ILE A 15 -45.70 -55.32 44.23
CA ILE A 15 -45.09 -55.13 42.91
C ILE A 15 -45.08 -53.65 42.51
N GLN A 16 -46.16 -52.91 42.73
CA GLN A 16 -46.21 -51.46 42.46
C GLN A 16 -45.20 -50.67 43.30
N VAL A 17 -45.09 -50.97 44.60
CA VAL A 17 -44.11 -50.31 45.48
C VAL A 17 -42.68 -50.68 45.05
N PHE A 18 -42.43 -51.94 44.68
CA PHE A 18 -41.13 -52.38 44.18
C PHE A 18 -40.72 -51.64 42.90
N PHE A 19 -41.62 -51.53 41.91
CA PHE A 19 -41.34 -50.76 40.70
C PHE A 19 -41.21 -49.26 40.97
N ALA A 20 -42.00 -48.68 41.88
CA ALA A 20 -41.86 -47.28 42.29
C ALA A 20 -40.49 -47.01 42.94
N VAL A 21 -39.98 -47.93 43.74
CA VAL A 21 -38.63 -47.85 44.34
C VAL A 21 -37.55 -47.99 43.27
N ILE A 22 -37.69 -48.91 42.32
CA ILE A 22 -36.73 -49.04 41.20
C ILE A 22 -36.72 -47.80 40.32
N ILE A 23 -37.89 -47.27 39.96
CA ILE A 23 -38.02 -46.03 39.18
C ILE A 23 -37.44 -44.85 39.98
N GLY A 24 -37.73 -44.77 41.28
CA GLY A 24 -37.15 -43.78 42.18
C GLY A 24 -35.63 -43.85 42.26
N LEU A 25 -35.06 -45.06 42.40
CA LEU A 25 -33.61 -45.29 42.39
C LEU A 25 -32.98 -44.97 41.04
N TYR A 26 -33.65 -45.30 39.93
CA TYR A 26 -33.20 -44.97 38.58
C TYR A 26 -33.15 -43.45 38.36
N PHE A 27 -34.23 -42.73 38.70
CA PHE A 27 -34.26 -41.26 38.65
C PHE A 27 -33.25 -40.62 39.59
N TRP A 28 -33.08 -41.16 40.80
CA TRP A 28 -32.09 -40.69 41.76
C TRP A 28 -30.66 -40.86 41.23
N ASN A 29 -30.35 -42.00 40.61
CA ASN A 29 -29.04 -42.26 40.01
C ASN A 29 -28.79 -41.37 38.79
N LEU A 30 -29.83 -41.11 37.98
CA LEU A 30 -29.77 -40.22 36.82
C LEU A 30 -29.55 -38.75 37.23
N LEU A 31 -30.24 -38.28 38.27
CA LEU A 31 -30.02 -36.97 38.89
C LEU A 31 -28.62 -36.84 39.50
N LYS A 32 -28.15 -37.89 40.20
CA LYS A 32 -26.81 -37.92 40.80
C LYS A 32 -25.71 -37.88 39.74
N ASN A 33 -25.88 -38.58 38.62
CA ASN A 33 -24.93 -38.56 37.50
C ASN A 33 -24.92 -37.21 36.76
N GLN A 34 -26.07 -36.55 36.59
CA GLN A 34 -26.11 -35.18 36.04
C GLN A 34 -25.44 -34.15 36.96
N HIS A 35 -25.66 -34.23 38.27
CA HIS A 35 -25.00 -33.33 39.24
C HIS A 35 -23.50 -33.60 39.37
N SER A 36 -23.07 -34.87 39.32
CA SER A 36 -21.66 -35.24 39.35
C SER A 36 -20.91 -34.69 38.12
N SER A 37 -21.47 -34.84 36.92
CA SER A 37 -20.90 -34.31 35.68
C SER A 37 -20.81 -32.78 35.67
N LYS A 38 -21.86 -32.07 36.12
CA LYS A 38 -21.82 -30.59 36.29
C LYS A 38 -20.74 -30.13 37.28
N ASN A 39 -20.60 -30.81 38.42
CA ASN A 39 -19.60 -30.44 39.43
C ASN A 39 -18.16 -30.69 38.96
N VAL A 40 -17.93 -31.73 38.14
CA VAL A 40 -16.62 -31.98 37.50
C VAL A 40 -16.32 -30.89 36.48
N LEU A 41 -17.28 -30.55 35.61
CA LEU A 41 -17.14 -29.49 34.60
C LEU A 41 -16.91 -28.11 35.24
N GLU A 42 -17.62 -27.78 36.34
CA GLU A 42 -17.41 -26.53 37.06
C GLU A 42 -16.04 -26.45 37.74
N ARG A 43 -15.54 -27.56 38.30
CA ARG A 43 -14.18 -27.63 38.87
C ARG A 43 -13.12 -27.48 37.79
N GLU A 44 -13.29 -28.13 36.65
CA GLU A 44 -12.39 -28.03 35.51
C GLU A 44 -12.43 -26.62 34.90
N SER A 45 -13.62 -26.03 34.73
CA SER A 45 -13.79 -24.65 34.29
C SER A 45 -13.17 -23.64 35.26
N LYS A 46 -13.33 -23.81 36.59
CA LYS A 46 -12.64 -22.98 37.59
C LYS A 46 -11.13 -23.10 37.48
N ARG A 47 -10.60 -24.32 37.31
CA ARG A 47 -9.16 -24.57 37.16
C ARG A 47 -8.61 -23.95 35.87
N GLU A 48 -9.32 -24.08 34.75
CA GLU A 48 -8.99 -23.41 33.49
C GLU A 48 -9.09 -21.89 33.63
N MET A 49 -10.08 -21.36 34.36
CA MET A 49 -10.21 -19.93 34.62
C MET A 49 -9.09 -19.40 35.52
N GLU A 50 -8.62 -20.16 36.50
CA GLU A 50 -7.44 -19.82 37.31
C GLU A 50 -6.19 -19.83 36.45
N LYS A 51 -6.00 -20.87 35.62
CA LYS A 51 -4.91 -20.94 34.65
C LYS A 51 -4.94 -19.78 33.66
N LEU A 52 -6.12 -19.39 33.17
CA LEU A 52 -6.29 -18.22 32.30
C LEU A 52 -5.99 -16.91 33.03
N LYS A 53 -6.34 -16.79 34.33
CA LYS A 53 -5.97 -15.62 35.14
C LYS A 53 -4.46 -15.54 35.34
N GLU A 54 -3.81 -16.68 35.58
CA GLU A 54 -2.35 -16.80 35.68
C GLU A 54 -1.67 -16.46 34.34
N LEU A 55 -2.19 -16.97 33.22
CA LEU A 55 -1.69 -16.60 31.90
C LEU A 55 -1.91 -15.11 31.59
N ARG A 56 -3.01 -14.50 32.04
CA ARG A 56 -3.31 -13.07 31.87
C ARG A 56 -2.49 -12.16 32.80
N SER A 57 -1.97 -12.68 33.92
CA SER A 57 -1.10 -11.89 34.80
C SER A 57 0.32 -11.78 34.27
N ILE A 58 0.73 -12.70 33.38
CA ILE A 58 1.97 -12.62 32.62
C ILE A 58 1.76 -11.63 31.46
N SER A 59 2.51 -10.54 31.46
CA SER A 59 2.53 -9.57 30.37
C SER A 59 3.96 -9.19 30.01
N LEU A 60 4.23 -9.10 28.70
CA LEU A 60 5.47 -8.52 28.20
C LEU A 60 5.33 -7.00 28.15
N THR A 61 6.45 -6.31 28.16
CA THR A 61 6.47 -4.86 27.94
C THR A 61 5.91 -4.53 26.55
N GLU A 62 5.06 -3.51 26.50
CA GLU A 62 4.50 -3.01 25.25
C GLU A 62 5.63 -2.56 24.29
N PRO A 63 5.64 -3.05 23.04
CA PRO A 63 6.60 -2.63 22.02
C PRO A 63 6.57 -1.13 21.75
N LEU A 64 7.71 -0.57 21.30
CA LEU A 64 7.78 0.85 20.96
C LEU A 64 6.86 1.20 19.79
N SER A 65 6.64 0.28 18.86
CA SER A 65 5.70 0.45 17.74
C SER A 65 4.28 0.79 18.19
N GLU A 66 3.83 0.26 19.34
CA GLU A 66 2.49 0.59 19.88
C GLU A 66 2.50 1.90 20.67
N LYS A 67 3.53 2.12 21.51
CA LYS A 67 3.69 3.39 22.24
C LYS A 67 3.86 4.60 21.31
N THR A 68 4.46 4.39 20.14
CA THR A 68 4.68 5.44 19.14
C THR A 68 3.50 5.65 18.21
N ARG A 69 2.47 4.80 18.26
CA ARG A 69 1.24 4.98 17.47
C ARG A 69 0.70 6.41 17.69
N PRO A 70 0.45 7.19 16.63
CA PRO A 70 0.01 8.57 16.75
C PRO A 70 -1.25 8.71 17.60
N ALA A 71 -1.18 9.53 18.65
CA ALA A 71 -2.31 9.83 19.54
C ALA A 71 -2.97 11.19 19.24
N SER A 72 -2.33 11.99 18.39
CA SER A 72 -2.77 13.33 18.01
C SER A 72 -2.51 13.58 16.52
N PHE A 73 -3.24 14.53 15.92
CA PHE A 73 -3.05 14.87 14.51
C PHE A 73 -1.65 15.40 14.20
N GLN A 74 -1.00 16.07 15.16
CA GLN A 74 0.37 16.55 15.02
C GLN A 74 1.39 15.42 14.90
N GLU A 75 1.09 14.23 15.43
CA GLU A 75 1.95 13.04 15.31
C GLU A 75 1.77 12.31 13.96
N ILE A 76 0.78 12.69 13.15
CA ILE A 76 0.64 12.17 11.78
C ILE A 76 1.46 13.06 10.85
N ILE A 77 2.69 12.62 10.62
CA ILE A 77 3.67 13.37 9.82
C ILE A 77 3.43 13.14 8.32
N GLY A 78 3.48 14.22 7.54
CA GLY A 78 3.54 14.16 6.07
C GLY A 78 2.26 13.81 5.33
N GLN A 79 1.09 13.83 5.99
CA GLN A 79 -0.19 13.47 5.35
C GLN A 79 -1.27 14.58 5.37
N PRO A 80 -0.96 15.86 5.09
CA PRO A 80 -1.93 16.95 5.24
C PRO A 80 -3.16 16.80 4.32
N GLU A 81 -2.95 16.49 3.03
CA GLU A 81 -4.06 16.32 2.07
C GLU A 81 -4.89 15.05 2.35
N GLY A 82 -4.22 13.97 2.77
CA GLY A 82 -4.88 12.72 3.17
C GLY A 82 -5.79 12.95 4.39
N LEU A 83 -5.27 13.63 5.43
CA LEU A 83 -6.04 14.00 6.61
C LEU A 83 -7.20 14.95 6.28
N LYS A 84 -6.97 15.97 5.44
CA LYS A 84 -8.01 16.89 4.99
C LYS A 84 -9.15 16.16 4.30
N SER A 85 -8.82 15.21 3.43
CA SER A 85 -9.78 14.38 2.71
C SER A 85 -10.57 13.47 3.65
N LEU A 86 -9.89 12.80 4.60
CA LEU A 86 -10.56 11.96 5.60
C LEU A 86 -11.52 12.77 6.48
N ARG A 87 -11.11 13.94 6.96
CA ARG A 87 -11.95 14.82 7.78
C ARG A 87 -13.18 15.29 7.02
N ALA A 88 -13.00 15.71 5.76
CA ALA A 88 -14.12 16.10 4.90
C ALA A 88 -15.11 14.93 4.68
N ALA A 89 -14.59 13.71 4.57
CA ALA A 89 -15.40 12.51 4.30
C ALA A 89 -16.15 11.97 5.53
N LEU A 90 -15.59 12.10 6.74
CA LEU A 90 -16.14 11.46 7.95
C LEU A 90 -16.76 12.43 8.95
N CYS A 91 -16.27 13.67 9.03
CA CYS A 91 -16.77 14.64 10.02
C CYS A 91 -18.02 15.41 9.55
N GLY A 92 -18.43 15.24 8.29
CA GLY A 92 -19.65 15.88 7.74
C GLY A 92 -20.96 15.21 8.19
N PRO A 93 -22.11 15.82 7.86
CA PRO A 93 -23.44 15.27 8.19
C PRO A 93 -23.78 13.98 7.45
N ASN A 94 -23.12 13.73 6.33
CA ASN A 94 -23.27 12.52 5.54
C ASN A 94 -21.90 11.86 5.36
N PRO A 95 -21.39 11.14 6.38
CA PRO A 95 -20.13 10.44 6.28
C PRO A 95 -20.15 9.42 5.13
N GLN A 96 -19.05 9.28 4.43
CA GLN A 96 -18.94 8.38 3.27
C GLN A 96 -18.10 7.15 3.58
N HIS A 97 -18.34 6.06 2.85
CA HIS A 97 -17.40 4.94 2.78
C HIS A 97 -16.18 5.39 1.99
N LEU A 98 -14.99 4.96 2.39
CA LEU A 98 -13.76 5.39 1.73
C LEU A 98 -12.69 4.31 1.71
N ILE A 99 -11.75 4.43 0.79
CA ILE A 99 -10.55 3.59 0.67
C ILE A 99 -9.32 4.49 0.73
N ILE A 100 -8.39 4.14 1.63
CA ILE A 100 -7.10 4.80 1.81
C ILE A 100 -6.03 3.99 1.07
N TYR A 101 -5.52 4.56 0.00
CA TYR A 101 -4.36 4.04 -0.73
C TYR A 101 -3.07 4.63 -0.17
N GLY A 102 -2.04 3.82 -0.03
CA GLY A 102 -0.70 4.33 0.23
C GLY A 102 0.27 3.28 0.75
N PRO A 103 1.58 3.58 0.78
CA PRO A 103 2.60 2.64 1.23
C PRO A 103 2.37 2.12 2.66
N PRO A 104 3.02 1.02 3.06
CA PRO A 104 2.96 0.55 4.44
C PRO A 104 3.63 1.57 5.39
N GLY A 105 3.18 1.62 6.65
CA GLY A 105 3.83 2.42 7.68
C GLY A 105 3.68 3.95 7.57
N VAL A 106 2.76 4.46 6.75
CA VAL A 106 2.48 5.90 6.59
C VAL A 106 1.39 6.46 7.53
N GLY A 107 0.82 5.62 8.40
CA GLY A 107 -0.16 6.05 9.41
C GLY A 107 -1.64 5.96 9.03
N LYS A 108 -2.02 5.16 8.01
CA LYS A 108 -3.41 4.99 7.52
C LYS A 108 -4.40 4.67 8.66
N THR A 109 -4.12 3.63 9.45
CA THR A 109 -4.97 3.19 10.56
C THR A 109 -5.08 4.22 11.68
N ALA A 110 -3.95 4.83 12.06
CA ALA A 110 -3.92 5.86 13.10
C ALA A 110 -4.72 7.11 12.66
N ALA A 111 -4.59 7.52 11.40
CA ALA A 111 -5.35 8.62 10.83
C ALA A 111 -6.86 8.38 10.87
N ALA A 112 -7.31 7.22 10.40
CA ALA A 112 -8.74 6.87 10.42
C ALA A 112 -9.31 6.87 11.85
N ARG A 113 -8.54 6.36 12.82
CA ARG A 113 -8.93 6.31 14.22
C ARG A 113 -9.06 7.71 14.84
N LEU A 114 -8.06 8.57 14.62
CA LEU A 114 -8.10 9.95 15.13
C LEU A 114 -9.21 10.78 14.48
N VAL A 115 -9.48 10.59 13.18
CA VAL A 115 -10.58 11.26 12.49
C VAL A 115 -11.94 10.82 13.04
N LEU A 116 -12.13 9.55 13.40
CA LEU A 116 -13.36 9.14 14.09
C LEU A 116 -13.50 9.85 15.44
N GLU A 117 -12.44 9.91 16.25
CA GLU A 117 -12.49 10.60 17.55
C GLU A 117 -12.76 12.11 17.42
N GLU A 118 -12.32 12.73 16.33
CA GLU A 118 -12.71 14.10 15.99
C GLU A 118 -14.18 14.18 15.55
N ALA A 119 -14.63 13.26 14.69
CA ALA A 119 -15.99 13.24 14.17
C ALA A 119 -17.02 13.07 15.29
N LYS A 120 -16.74 12.26 16.31
CA LYS A 120 -17.58 12.07 17.50
C LYS A 120 -17.80 13.36 18.30
N LYS A 121 -16.87 14.31 18.21
CA LYS A 121 -16.95 15.63 18.86
C LYS A 121 -17.66 16.68 18.00
N ASN A 122 -17.87 16.38 16.72
CA ASN A 122 -18.49 17.30 15.78
C ASN A 122 -20.01 17.13 15.81
N ALA A 123 -20.72 18.17 16.24
CA ALA A 123 -22.19 18.17 16.34
C ALA A 123 -22.91 17.91 15.00
N CYS A 124 -22.26 18.18 13.87
CA CYS A 124 -22.81 17.89 12.55
C CYS A 124 -22.66 16.42 12.15
N SER A 125 -21.76 15.65 12.79
CA SER A 125 -21.51 14.25 12.44
C SER A 125 -22.56 13.33 13.09
N PRO A 126 -22.99 12.25 12.42
CA PRO A 126 -23.89 11.27 13.01
C PRO A 126 -23.19 10.30 13.99
N PHE A 127 -21.85 10.33 14.10
CA PHE A 127 -21.13 9.46 15.03
C PHE A 127 -21.33 9.92 16.48
N LYS A 128 -21.85 9.01 17.31
CA LYS A 128 -22.07 9.23 18.74
C LYS A 128 -20.80 8.98 19.56
N GLU A 129 -20.80 9.39 20.83
CA GLU A 129 -19.68 9.16 21.75
C GLU A 129 -19.33 7.66 21.94
N ASP A 130 -20.31 6.77 21.79
CA ASP A 130 -20.15 5.31 21.85
C ASP A 130 -19.83 4.66 20.49
N ALA A 131 -19.70 5.45 19.42
CA ALA A 131 -19.32 4.95 18.10
C ALA A 131 -18.00 4.16 18.19
N LYS A 132 -18.05 2.92 17.70
CA LYS A 132 -16.95 1.97 17.78
C LYS A 132 -16.03 2.05 16.56
N PHE A 133 -14.74 1.84 16.79
CA PHE A 133 -13.77 1.60 15.73
C PHE A 133 -13.43 0.10 15.71
N ILE A 134 -14.05 -0.64 14.82
CA ILE A 134 -13.82 -2.09 14.66
C ILE A 134 -12.81 -2.30 13.55
N GLU A 135 -11.68 -2.93 13.89
CA GLU A 135 -10.57 -3.18 12.98
C GLU A 135 -10.51 -4.67 12.62
N ILE A 136 -10.37 -4.97 11.32
CA ILE A 136 -10.13 -6.32 10.80
C ILE A 136 -9.01 -6.27 9.76
N ASP A 137 -8.14 -7.27 9.78
CA ASP A 137 -7.12 -7.47 8.75
C ASP A 137 -7.62 -8.49 7.73
N ALA A 138 -7.79 -8.06 6.48
CA ALA A 138 -8.29 -8.90 5.39
C ALA A 138 -7.38 -10.11 5.10
N THR A 139 -6.07 -10.02 5.36
CA THR A 139 -5.15 -11.15 5.17
C THR A 139 -5.43 -12.32 6.12
N THR A 140 -5.98 -12.02 7.30
CA THR A 140 -6.29 -13.01 8.33
C THR A 140 -7.77 -13.38 8.38
N ALA A 141 -8.62 -12.64 7.68
CA ALA A 141 -10.05 -12.86 7.59
C ALA A 141 -10.35 -14.12 6.77
N ARG A 142 -10.26 -15.29 7.42
CA ARG A 142 -10.58 -16.59 6.81
C ARG A 142 -11.94 -16.52 6.12
N PHE A 143 -11.95 -16.82 4.83
CA PHE A 143 -13.15 -17.06 4.08
C PHE A 143 -13.49 -18.55 4.16
N ASP A 144 -14.66 -18.86 4.71
CA ASP A 144 -15.22 -20.21 4.70
C ASP A 144 -16.40 -20.25 3.73
N GLU A 145 -16.27 -21.02 2.64
CA GLU A 145 -17.32 -21.25 1.66
C GLU A 145 -18.59 -21.84 2.28
N ARG A 146 -18.44 -22.62 3.35
CA ARG A 146 -19.55 -23.24 4.06
C ARG A 146 -20.24 -22.29 5.04
N GLY A 147 -19.69 -21.09 5.26
CA GLY A 147 -20.27 -20.07 6.12
C GLY A 147 -20.31 -20.42 7.60
N ILE A 148 -19.50 -21.39 8.05
CA ILE A 148 -19.50 -21.86 9.45
C ILE A 148 -18.96 -20.75 10.37
N ALA A 149 -17.93 -20.05 9.91
CA ALA A 149 -17.38 -18.89 10.59
C ALA A 149 -16.91 -17.83 9.58
N ASP A 150 -17.66 -16.73 9.50
CA ASP A 150 -17.25 -15.54 8.75
C ASP A 150 -17.03 -14.39 9.76
N PRO A 151 -15.78 -14.03 10.08
CA PRO A 151 -15.49 -12.98 11.06
C PRO A 151 -15.91 -11.59 10.59
N LEU A 152 -16.03 -11.37 9.27
CA LEU A 152 -16.42 -10.09 8.70
C LEU A 152 -17.94 -9.93 8.74
N ILE A 153 -18.67 -10.87 8.14
CA ILE A 153 -20.13 -10.78 7.96
C ILE A 153 -20.88 -11.29 9.20
N GLY A 154 -20.40 -12.36 9.83
CA GLY A 154 -21.11 -13.13 10.84
C GLY A 154 -21.54 -14.49 10.30
N SER A 155 -21.90 -15.40 11.19
CA SER A 155 -22.32 -16.76 10.83
C SER A 155 -23.47 -17.26 11.71
N VAL A 156 -24.06 -18.38 11.34
CA VAL A 156 -25.01 -19.10 12.19
C VAL A 156 -24.37 -20.42 12.62
N HIS A 157 -24.39 -20.67 13.92
CA HIS A 157 -24.03 -21.97 14.47
C HIS A 157 -25.27 -22.85 14.54
N ASP A 158 -25.37 -23.77 13.59
CA ASP A 158 -26.49 -24.71 13.54
C ASP A 158 -26.42 -25.78 14.65
N PRO A 159 -27.58 -26.33 15.06
CA PRO A 159 -27.66 -27.25 16.20
C PRO A 159 -26.88 -28.56 16.04
N ILE A 160 -26.59 -28.97 14.80
CA ILE A 160 -25.84 -30.19 14.47
C ILE A 160 -24.35 -30.12 14.80
N TYR A 161 -23.80 -28.91 15.02
CA TYR A 161 -22.39 -28.76 15.32
C TYR A 161 -22.10 -29.08 16.80
N GLN A 162 -21.15 -29.99 17.03
CA GLN A 162 -20.63 -30.26 18.36
C GLN A 162 -20.11 -28.95 18.98
N GLY A 163 -20.74 -28.51 20.09
CA GLY A 163 -20.40 -27.25 20.77
C GLY A 163 -21.47 -26.16 20.75
N ALA A 164 -22.65 -26.39 20.18
CA ALA A 164 -23.78 -25.45 20.20
C ALA A 164 -24.43 -25.23 21.61
N GLY A 165 -23.86 -25.81 22.67
CA GLY A 165 -24.31 -25.56 24.05
C GLY A 165 -25.77 -25.96 24.31
N ALA A 166 -26.40 -25.33 25.32
CA ALA A 166 -27.78 -25.66 25.72
C ALA A 166 -28.82 -25.42 24.62
N MET A 167 -28.63 -24.41 23.75
CA MET A 167 -29.56 -24.13 22.65
C MET A 167 -29.36 -25.05 21.43
N GLY A 168 -28.16 -25.61 21.23
CA GLY A 168 -27.95 -26.67 20.25
C GLY A 168 -28.72 -27.96 20.58
N ILE A 169 -28.79 -28.30 21.88
CA ILE A 169 -29.61 -29.42 22.36
C ILE A 169 -31.11 -29.17 22.11
N ALA A 170 -31.52 -27.90 22.12
CA ALA A 170 -32.88 -27.47 21.83
C ALA A 170 -33.20 -27.32 20.33
N GLY A 171 -32.25 -27.61 19.43
CA GLY A 171 -32.48 -27.49 17.98
C GLY A 171 -32.54 -26.05 17.46
N ILE A 172 -32.11 -25.05 18.25
CA ILE A 172 -32.24 -23.64 17.91
C ILE A 172 -30.94 -23.14 17.27
N PRO A 173 -30.99 -22.57 16.04
CA PRO A 173 -29.82 -21.99 15.40
C PRO A 173 -29.33 -20.75 16.16
N GLN A 174 -28.01 -20.55 16.21
CA GLN A 174 -27.39 -19.43 16.94
C GLN A 174 -26.70 -18.44 16.01
N PRO A 175 -27.33 -17.28 15.72
CA PRO A 175 -26.71 -16.16 15.03
C PRO A 175 -25.48 -15.63 15.80
N LYS A 176 -24.40 -15.35 15.08
CA LYS A 176 -23.21 -14.70 15.60
C LYS A 176 -22.86 -13.46 14.78
N ALA A 177 -22.70 -12.35 15.47
CA ALA A 177 -22.35 -11.07 14.88
C ALA A 177 -20.92 -11.06 14.33
N GLY A 178 -20.78 -10.64 13.07
CA GLY A 178 -19.51 -10.32 12.45
C GLY A 178 -18.99 -8.93 12.81
N ALA A 179 -17.85 -8.56 12.24
CA ALA A 179 -17.25 -7.24 12.38
C ALA A 179 -18.20 -6.11 11.90
N VAL A 180 -18.95 -6.34 10.82
CA VAL A 180 -19.92 -5.36 10.27
C VAL A 180 -21.00 -4.98 11.29
N THR A 181 -21.58 -5.95 11.99
CA THR A 181 -22.59 -5.71 13.03
C THR A 181 -21.97 -5.07 14.26
N LYS A 182 -20.75 -5.48 14.65
CA LYS A 182 -20.02 -4.86 15.76
C LYS A 182 -19.67 -3.39 15.49
N ALA A 183 -19.55 -3.01 14.23
CA ALA A 183 -19.24 -1.66 13.78
C ALA A 183 -20.48 -0.75 13.63
N HIS A 184 -21.69 -1.27 13.86
CA HIS A 184 -22.92 -0.49 13.74
C HIS A 184 -22.86 0.81 14.57
N GLY A 185 -23.23 1.92 13.94
CA GLY A 185 -23.14 3.28 14.50
C GLY A 185 -21.73 3.88 14.51
N GLY A 186 -20.72 3.18 13.98
CA GLY A 186 -19.32 3.58 13.99
C GLY A 186 -18.59 3.26 12.69
N VAL A 187 -17.31 2.92 12.81
CA VAL A 187 -16.40 2.66 11.69
C VAL A 187 -15.98 1.20 11.67
N LEU A 188 -16.10 0.60 10.49
CA LEU A 188 -15.45 -0.66 10.15
C LEU A 188 -14.17 -0.34 9.37
N PHE A 189 -13.02 -0.54 9.99
CA PHE A 189 -11.72 -0.42 9.35
C PHE A 189 -11.26 -1.79 8.85
N ILE A 190 -10.94 -1.87 7.56
CA ILE A 190 -10.44 -3.09 6.91
C ILE A 190 -9.03 -2.82 6.41
N ASP A 191 -8.02 -3.36 7.10
CA ASP A 191 -6.64 -3.31 6.60
C ASP A 191 -6.44 -4.32 5.48
N GLU A 192 -5.60 -3.94 4.51
CA GLU A 192 -5.36 -4.65 3.26
C GLU A 192 -6.63 -5.14 2.54
N ILE A 193 -7.63 -4.26 2.38
CA ILE A 193 -8.94 -4.57 1.76
C ILE A 193 -8.84 -5.24 0.38
N GLY A 194 -7.73 -5.04 -0.34
CA GLY A 194 -7.46 -5.70 -1.62
C GLY A 194 -7.20 -7.21 -1.54
N GLU A 195 -7.06 -7.76 -0.33
CA GLU A 195 -6.88 -9.20 -0.09
C GLU A 195 -8.20 -9.92 0.22
N LEU A 196 -9.31 -9.19 0.36
CA LEU A 196 -10.61 -9.80 0.58
C LEU A 196 -11.02 -10.69 -0.59
N HIS A 197 -11.59 -11.84 -0.28
CA HIS A 197 -12.12 -12.73 -1.29
C HIS A 197 -13.32 -12.08 -2.03
N PRO A 198 -13.49 -12.26 -3.36
CA PRO A 198 -14.58 -11.64 -4.11
C PRO A 198 -15.99 -11.87 -3.53
N SER A 199 -16.22 -13.06 -2.95
CA SER A 199 -17.49 -13.36 -2.25
C SER A 199 -17.71 -12.50 -1.01
N GLN A 200 -16.65 -12.24 -0.22
CA GLN A 200 -16.74 -11.33 0.94
C GLN A 200 -17.02 -9.90 0.50
N ILE A 201 -16.39 -9.45 -0.60
CA ILE A 201 -16.66 -8.12 -1.19
C ILE A 201 -18.14 -8.01 -1.57
N ASN A 202 -18.70 -8.99 -2.26
CA ASN A 202 -20.11 -8.97 -2.67
C ASN A 202 -21.07 -8.94 -1.47
N LYS A 203 -20.80 -9.74 -0.43
CA LYS A 203 -21.58 -9.71 0.83
C LYS A 203 -21.45 -8.35 1.52
N LEU A 204 -20.24 -7.80 1.61
CA LEU A 204 -19.99 -6.49 2.21
C LEU A 204 -20.74 -5.38 1.47
N LEU A 205 -20.72 -5.40 0.13
CA LEU A 205 -21.47 -4.46 -0.70
C LEU A 205 -22.97 -4.50 -0.41
N LYS A 206 -23.55 -5.69 -0.30
CA LYS A 206 -24.97 -5.86 0.06
C LYS A 206 -25.25 -5.30 1.46
N VAL A 207 -24.38 -5.55 2.44
CA VAL A 207 -24.53 -5.00 3.79
C VAL A 207 -24.40 -3.47 3.81
N MET A 208 -23.51 -2.88 3.00
CA MET A 208 -23.39 -1.43 2.87
C MET A 208 -24.67 -0.78 2.29
N GLU A 209 -25.38 -1.49 1.41
CA GLU A 209 -26.65 -1.05 0.81
C GLU A 209 -27.81 -1.22 1.79
N ASP A 210 -27.97 -2.43 2.34
CA ASP A 210 -29.09 -2.81 3.20
C ASP A 210 -28.96 -2.26 4.63
N ARG A 211 -27.74 -1.91 5.06
CA ARG A 211 -27.36 -1.46 6.42
C ARG A 211 -27.67 -2.49 7.51
N LYS A 212 -27.76 -3.75 7.13
CA LYS A 212 -28.03 -4.89 8.01
C LYS A 212 -27.49 -6.18 7.41
N VAL A 213 -27.26 -7.17 8.25
CA VAL A 213 -26.82 -8.51 7.85
C VAL A 213 -28.00 -9.46 7.87
N HIS A 214 -28.27 -10.07 6.74
CA HIS A 214 -29.16 -11.22 6.67
C HIS A 214 -28.38 -12.52 6.88
N LEU A 215 -28.86 -13.33 7.81
CA LEU A 215 -28.31 -14.64 8.12
C LEU A 215 -29.31 -15.70 7.68
N GLU A 216 -28.80 -16.85 7.26
CA GLU A 216 -29.59 -17.97 6.77
C GLU A 216 -29.21 -19.23 7.54
N SER A 217 -30.20 -20.08 7.81
CA SER A 217 -30.03 -21.39 8.43
C SER A 217 -31.13 -22.32 7.96
N ALA A 218 -30.78 -23.57 7.65
CA ALA A 218 -31.73 -24.61 7.32
C ALA A 218 -32.58 -25.06 8.53
N TYR A 219 -32.16 -24.70 9.75
CA TYR A 219 -32.81 -25.06 11.01
C TYR A 219 -33.70 -23.94 11.56
N TYR A 220 -33.84 -22.83 10.84
CA TYR A 220 -34.74 -21.75 11.22
C TYR A 220 -36.09 -21.89 10.53
N SER A 221 -37.18 -21.83 11.30
CA SER A 221 -38.54 -21.69 10.79
C SER A 221 -39.23 -20.52 11.48
N ALA A 222 -39.90 -19.66 10.71
CA ALA A 222 -40.66 -18.53 11.25
C ALA A 222 -41.90 -18.96 12.05
N GLU A 223 -42.33 -20.22 11.90
CA GLU A 223 -43.53 -20.77 12.54
C GLU A 223 -43.20 -21.56 13.83
N ASP A 224 -41.92 -21.83 14.12
CA ASP A 224 -41.54 -22.64 15.29
C ASP A 224 -41.63 -21.81 16.58
N PRO A 225 -42.59 -22.12 17.48
CA PRO A 225 -42.78 -21.35 18.72
C PRO A 225 -41.66 -21.59 19.75
N ASN A 226 -40.80 -22.59 19.55
CA ASN A 226 -39.69 -22.88 20.46
C ASN A 226 -38.49 -21.95 20.22
N ILE A 227 -38.43 -21.27 19.08
CA ILE A 227 -37.37 -20.33 18.77
C ILE A 227 -37.63 -19.00 19.51
N PRO A 228 -36.65 -18.47 20.26
CA PRO A 228 -36.83 -17.21 20.98
C PRO A 228 -37.15 -16.04 20.04
N SER A 229 -37.98 -15.11 20.50
CA SER A 229 -38.41 -13.94 19.71
C SER A 229 -37.26 -13.10 19.15
N HIS A 230 -36.18 -12.93 19.90
CA HIS A 230 -34.99 -12.21 19.43
C HIS A 230 -34.28 -12.92 18.26
N ILE A 231 -34.33 -14.26 18.20
CA ILE A 231 -33.77 -15.03 17.09
C ILE A 231 -34.68 -14.86 15.86
N HIS A 232 -36.00 -14.90 16.03
CA HIS A 232 -36.93 -14.58 14.95
C HIS A 232 -36.69 -13.19 14.37
N ASP A 233 -36.53 -12.18 15.23
CA ASP A 233 -36.24 -10.81 14.81
C ASP A 233 -34.94 -10.73 14.00
N ILE A 234 -33.88 -11.42 14.44
CA ILE A 234 -32.60 -11.47 13.70
C ILE A 234 -32.77 -12.08 12.31
N PHE A 235 -33.47 -13.21 12.18
CA PHE A 235 -33.63 -13.85 10.87
C PHE A 235 -34.61 -13.10 9.94
N GLN A 236 -35.65 -12.47 10.49
CA GLN A 236 -36.65 -11.73 9.72
C GLN A 236 -36.18 -10.33 9.32
N ASN A 237 -35.62 -9.59 10.29
CA ASN A 237 -35.26 -8.19 10.11
C ASN A 237 -33.76 -7.99 9.83
N GLY A 238 -32.91 -8.94 10.20
CA GLY A 238 -31.45 -8.87 10.04
C GLY A 238 -30.76 -8.25 11.25
N LEU A 239 -29.46 -8.52 11.41
CA LEU A 239 -28.63 -7.84 12.41
C LEU A 239 -28.29 -6.42 11.95
N PRO A 240 -28.47 -5.37 12.78
CA PRO A 240 -28.10 -4.01 12.42
C PRO A 240 -26.62 -3.88 12.03
N ALA A 241 -26.34 -3.19 10.93
CA ALA A 241 -24.98 -2.99 10.41
C ALA A 241 -24.87 -1.69 9.61
N ASP A 242 -25.47 -0.61 10.09
CA ASP A 242 -25.21 0.75 9.57
C ASP A 242 -23.86 1.25 10.10
N PHE A 243 -22.81 1.17 9.29
CA PHE A 243 -21.45 1.62 9.63
C PHE A 243 -20.86 2.42 8.47
N ARG A 244 -19.78 3.15 8.73
CA ARG A 244 -18.92 3.70 7.68
C ARG A 244 -17.68 2.84 7.53
N MET A 245 -17.40 2.47 6.29
CA MET A 245 -16.26 1.62 5.99
C MET A 245 -15.05 2.50 5.67
N VAL A 246 -13.92 2.17 6.28
CA VAL A 246 -12.62 2.69 5.91
C VAL A 246 -11.75 1.50 5.50
N GLY A 247 -11.61 1.28 4.19
CA GLY A 247 -10.64 0.31 3.67
C GLY A 247 -9.25 0.93 3.62
N ALA A 248 -8.20 0.18 3.92
CA ALA A 248 -6.83 0.58 3.67
C ALA A 248 -6.12 -0.46 2.81
N THR A 249 -5.22 -0.03 1.93
CA THR A 249 -4.40 -0.97 1.15
C THR A 249 -3.08 -0.34 0.69
N THR A 250 -2.11 -1.21 0.45
CA THR A 250 -0.85 -0.89 -0.23
C THR A 250 -0.90 -1.12 -1.74
N ARG A 251 -1.94 -1.80 -2.25
CA ARG A 251 -2.13 -2.06 -3.69
C ARG A 251 -2.67 -0.84 -4.43
N GLY A 252 -2.39 -0.77 -5.74
CA GLY A 252 -2.96 0.25 -6.61
C GLY A 252 -4.48 0.05 -6.85
N PRO A 253 -5.23 1.09 -7.23
CA PRO A 253 -6.68 1.02 -7.48
C PRO A 253 -7.09 0.00 -8.55
N GLU A 254 -6.21 -0.32 -9.48
CA GLU A 254 -6.38 -1.35 -10.51
C GLU A 254 -6.50 -2.78 -9.96
N HIS A 255 -5.98 -3.01 -8.75
CA HIS A 255 -6.03 -4.31 -8.07
C HIS A 255 -7.23 -4.45 -7.13
N ILE A 256 -8.04 -3.40 -6.99
CA ILE A 256 -9.24 -3.41 -6.14
C ILE A 256 -10.47 -3.56 -7.03
N ALA A 257 -11.41 -4.41 -6.61
CA ALA A 257 -12.63 -4.69 -7.36
C ALA A 257 -13.39 -3.38 -7.72
N PRO A 258 -13.72 -3.14 -9.00
CA PRO A 258 -14.41 -1.91 -9.41
C PRO A 258 -15.73 -1.66 -8.67
N ALA A 259 -16.42 -2.74 -8.26
CA ALA A 259 -17.71 -2.67 -7.56
C ALA A 259 -17.64 -2.01 -6.17
N ILE A 260 -16.53 -2.20 -5.43
CA ILE A 260 -16.34 -1.55 -4.13
C ILE A 260 -15.80 -0.13 -4.29
N ARG A 261 -14.92 0.08 -5.27
CA ARG A 261 -14.35 1.41 -5.58
C ARG A 261 -15.44 2.40 -5.96
N SER A 262 -16.39 2.03 -6.80
CA SER A 262 -17.46 2.92 -7.25
C SER A 262 -18.38 3.42 -6.13
N ARG A 263 -18.35 2.79 -4.95
CA ARG A 263 -19.13 3.16 -3.76
C ARG A 263 -18.31 3.84 -2.66
N CYS A 264 -17.01 4.04 -2.89
CA CYS A 264 -16.09 4.59 -1.91
C CYS A 264 -15.39 5.83 -2.42
N LEU A 265 -15.22 6.83 -1.55
CA LEU A 265 -14.27 7.91 -1.80
C LEU A 265 -12.84 7.35 -1.79
N GLU A 266 -12.03 7.71 -2.76
CA GLU A 266 -10.62 7.33 -2.80
C GLU A 266 -9.74 8.41 -2.18
N VAL A 267 -8.98 8.05 -1.15
CA VAL A 267 -8.05 8.94 -0.45
C VAL A 267 -6.64 8.39 -0.59
N TYR A 268 -5.67 9.28 -0.87
CA TYR A 268 -4.30 8.89 -1.14
C TYR A 268 -3.35 9.43 -0.05
N PHE A 269 -2.61 8.51 0.56
CA PHE A 269 -1.51 8.79 1.48
C PHE A 269 -0.22 8.60 0.71
N ARG A 270 0.62 9.63 0.72
CA ARG A 270 1.90 9.61 -0.01
C ARG A 270 2.98 8.92 0.81
N GLN A 271 4.07 8.55 0.16
CA GLN A 271 5.27 8.13 0.86
C GLN A 271 5.85 9.29 1.70
N LEU A 272 6.47 8.93 2.82
CA LEU A 272 7.10 9.88 3.73
C LEU A 272 8.43 10.39 3.16
N LEU A 273 8.69 11.68 3.30
CA LEU A 273 9.94 12.34 2.92
C LEU A 273 11.06 12.02 3.92
N PRO A 274 12.35 12.17 3.57
CA PRO A 274 13.45 11.91 4.50
C PRO A 274 13.34 12.70 5.81
N ASP A 275 13.03 14.01 5.72
CA ASP A 275 12.87 14.86 6.90
C ASP A 275 11.67 14.46 7.76
N GLU A 276 10.63 13.88 7.14
CA GLU A 276 9.46 13.37 7.84
C GLU A 276 9.76 12.07 8.59
N ILE A 277 10.59 11.22 8.00
CA ILE A 277 11.10 10.00 8.63
C ILE A 277 11.98 10.36 9.83
N GLU A 278 12.82 11.39 9.70
CA GLU A 278 13.60 11.91 10.82
C GLU A 278 12.71 12.39 11.96
N MET A 279 11.67 13.18 11.68
CA MET A 279 10.74 13.63 12.71
C MET A 279 10.09 12.46 13.45
N ILE A 280 9.71 11.40 12.73
CA ILE A 280 9.15 10.18 13.33
C ILE A 280 10.19 9.47 14.22
N ALA A 281 11.43 9.32 13.74
CA ALA A 281 12.50 8.69 14.51
C ALA A 281 12.86 9.48 15.77
N ALA A 282 12.96 10.81 15.67
CA ALA A 282 13.21 11.70 16.79
C ALA A 282 12.08 11.63 17.83
N ASN A 283 10.82 11.62 17.38
CA ASN A 283 9.67 11.44 18.27
C ASN A 283 9.71 10.07 18.97
N ALA A 284 10.10 9.01 18.26
CA ALA A 284 10.22 7.67 18.82
C ALA A 284 11.29 7.60 19.91
N ALA A 285 12.48 8.16 19.65
CA ALA A 285 13.57 8.26 20.63
C ALA A 285 13.17 9.13 21.84
N GLY A 286 12.45 10.22 21.61
CA GLY A 286 11.88 11.06 22.67
C GLY A 286 10.90 10.32 23.57
N LYS A 287 10.03 9.46 23.02
CA LYS A 287 9.08 8.64 23.80
C LYS A 287 9.77 7.64 24.73
N ILE A 288 10.95 7.14 24.37
CA ILE A 288 11.79 6.28 25.24
C ILE A 288 12.83 7.05 26.05
N LYS A 289 12.85 8.38 25.95
CA LYS A 289 13.79 9.28 26.65
C LYS A 289 15.26 8.95 26.36
N MET A 290 15.57 8.61 25.12
CA MET A 290 16.89 8.16 24.72
C MET A 290 17.51 9.13 23.72
N PRO A 291 18.55 9.91 24.11
CA PRO A 291 19.18 10.86 23.21
C PRO A 291 19.85 10.18 22.02
N LEU A 292 19.89 10.91 20.90
CA LEU A 292 20.51 10.50 19.64
C LEU A 292 21.72 11.39 19.36
N SER A 293 22.83 10.78 18.98
CA SER A 293 24.00 11.50 18.48
C SER A 293 23.69 12.26 17.17
N ALA A 294 24.42 13.34 16.89
CA ALA A 294 24.16 14.24 15.75
C ALA A 294 24.08 13.55 14.37
N GLY A 295 24.80 12.44 14.16
CA GLY A 295 24.80 11.68 12.90
C GLY A 295 23.77 10.53 12.83
N ALA A 296 23.13 10.16 13.94
CA ALA A 296 22.26 8.98 14.00
C ALA A 296 21.03 9.13 13.08
N LEU A 297 20.40 10.31 13.09
CA LEU A 297 19.24 10.59 12.25
C LEU A 297 19.62 10.67 10.76
N GLU A 298 20.80 11.19 10.43
CA GLU A 298 21.29 11.25 9.05
C GLU A 298 21.52 9.87 8.44
N VAL A 299 22.02 8.91 9.22
CA VAL A 299 22.09 7.51 8.77
C VAL A 299 20.68 6.96 8.61
N LEU A 300 19.81 7.12 9.61
CA LEU A 300 18.45 6.58 9.55
C LEU A 300 17.67 7.06 8.32
N LYS A 301 17.72 8.36 8.00
CA LYS A 301 17.08 8.97 6.81
C LYS A 301 17.49 8.31 5.49
N LYS A 302 18.74 7.84 5.39
CA LYS A 302 19.29 7.21 4.18
C LYS A 302 18.73 5.81 3.96
N TYR A 303 18.22 5.13 4.98
CA TYR A 303 17.80 3.72 4.89
C TYR A 303 16.31 3.51 5.14
N ALA A 304 15.69 4.24 6.08
CA ALA A 304 14.29 4.06 6.40
C ALA A 304 13.37 4.68 5.33
N THR A 305 12.38 3.92 4.87
CA THR A 305 11.45 4.33 3.81
C THR A 305 10.05 4.68 4.31
N ASN A 306 9.70 4.23 5.52
CA ASN A 306 8.41 4.46 6.17
C ASN A 306 8.54 4.58 7.71
N GLY A 307 7.47 5.07 8.36
CA GLY A 307 7.49 5.34 9.80
C GLY A 307 7.64 4.09 10.65
N ARG A 308 7.10 2.95 10.20
CA ARG A 308 7.23 1.66 10.91
C ARG A 308 8.69 1.21 10.96
N GLU A 309 9.41 1.32 9.85
CA GLU A 309 10.86 1.03 9.79
C GLU A 309 11.67 1.98 10.67
N ALA A 310 11.38 3.28 10.62
CA ALA A 310 12.05 4.28 11.44
C ALA A 310 11.93 3.95 12.94
N VAL A 311 10.72 3.65 13.40
CA VAL A 311 10.47 3.25 14.79
C VAL A 311 11.18 1.93 15.12
N ASN A 312 11.16 0.95 14.22
CA ASN A 312 11.81 -0.34 14.44
C ASN A 312 13.33 -0.20 14.58
N ILE A 313 13.97 0.62 13.73
CA ILE A 313 15.40 0.90 13.80
C ILE A 313 15.75 1.52 15.16
N ILE A 314 14.98 2.52 15.59
CA ILE A 314 15.16 3.14 16.92
C ILE A 314 14.93 2.13 18.04
N GLN A 315 13.91 1.27 17.95
CA GLN A 315 13.61 0.27 18.96
C GLN A 315 14.75 -0.74 19.12
N ILE A 316 15.30 -1.24 18.02
CA ILE A 316 16.41 -2.21 18.06
C ILE A 316 17.68 -1.55 18.59
N ALA A 317 18.00 -0.33 18.11
CA ALA A 317 19.15 0.41 18.58
C ALA A 317 19.04 0.72 20.08
N ALA A 318 17.86 1.11 20.56
CA ALA A 318 17.59 1.31 21.98
C ALA A 318 17.80 0.02 22.78
N GLY A 319 17.30 -1.12 22.29
CA GLY A 319 17.48 -2.42 22.94
C GLY A 319 18.96 -2.81 23.09
N LEU A 320 19.77 -2.57 22.05
CA LEU A 320 21.22 -2.79 22.09
C LEU A 320 21.89 -1.91 23.15
N VAL A 321 21.63 -0.61 23.08
CA VAL A 321 22.26 0.40 23.95
C VAL A 321 21.87 0.19 25.42
N ILE A 322 20.62 -0.18 25.72
CA ILE A 322 20.18 -0.56 27.07
C ILE A 322 20.90 -1.82 27.57
N THR A 323 21.08 -2.82 26.71
CA THR A 323 21.77 -4.07 27.06
C THR A 323 23.26 -3.82 27.37
N GLU A 324 23.85 -2.83 26.72
CA GLU A 324 25.24 -2.40 26.94
C GLU A 324 25.39 -1.34 28.07
N GLU A 325 24.33 -1.08 28.84
CA GLU A 325 24.32 -0.10 29.93
C GLU A 325 24.73 1.32 29.48
N ARG A 326 24.39 1.68 28.24
CA ARG A 326 24.60 3.01 27.67
C ARG A 326 23.30 3.82 27.69
N GLU A 327 23.43 5.15 27.66
CA GLU A 327 22.28 6.07 27.73
C GLU A 327 21.98 6.78 26.39
N GLU A 328 22.85 6.65 25.39
CA GLU A 328 22.75 7.37 24.11
C GLU A 328 22.85 6.42 22.91
N ILE A 329 21.95 6.62 21.94
CA ILE A 329 22.01 5.96 20.64
C ILE A 329 23.00 6.70 19.73
N ARG A 330 24.13 6.05 19.44
CA ARG A 330 25.20 6.57 18.59
C ARG A 330 24.92 6.25 17.13
N THR A 331 25.61 6.97 16.25
CA THR A 331 25.55 6.73 14.79
C THR A 331 25.92 5.28 14.45
N ALA A 332 26.95 4.74 15.11
CA ALA A 332 27.38 3.35 14.93
C ALA A 332 26.29 2.32 15.29
N ASP A 333 25.41 2.63 16.25
CA ASP A 333 24.32 1.74 16.64
C ASP A 333 23.28 1.65 15.52
N ILE A 334 22.94 2.80 14.92
CA ILE A 334 22.04 2.85 13.77
C ILE A 334 22.67 2.14 12.56
N GLU A 335 23.95 2.38 12.28
CA GLU A 335 24.70 1.71 11.21
C GLU A 335 24.68 0.19 11.38
N TRP A 336 24.89 -0.28 12.60
CA TRP A 336 24.81 -1.70 12.91
C TRP A 336 23.41 -2.26 12.64
N VAL A 337 22.34 -1.57 13.10
CA VAL A 337 20.95 -2.02 12.87
C VAL A 337 20.62 -2.07 11.38
N VAL A 338 21.01 -1.06 10.60
CA VAL A 338 20.71 -1.04 9.17
C VAL A 338 21.48 -2.12 8.41
N GLN A 339 22.73 -2.41 8.81
CA GLN A 339 23.53 -3.50 8.24
C GLN A 339 22.98 -4.88 8.64
N SER A 340 22.68 -5.09 9.91
CA SER A 340 22.14 -6.36 10.41
C SER A 340 20.76 -6.66 9.83
N GLY A 341 19.94 -5.62 9.64
CA GLY A 341 18.62 -5.73 9.04
C GLY A 341 18.63 -5.72 7.50
N GLN A 342 19.81 -5.63 6.87
CA GLN A 342 19.98 -5.60 5.41
C GLN A 342 19.12 -4.53 4.72
N TYR A 343 18.99 -3.36 5.34
CA TYR A 343 18.21 -2.27 4.77
C TYR A 343 18.89 -1.73 3.52
N ALA A 344 18.14 -1.64 2.41
CA ALA A 344 18.63 -1.00 1.21
C ALA A 344 18.60 0.53 1.38
N PRO A 345 19.62 1.26 0.88
CA PRO A 345 19.56 2.72 0.83
C PRO A 345 18.34 3.18 0.04
N ARG A 346 17.71 4.25 0.51
CA ARG A 346 16.61 4.92 -0.15
C ARG A 346 17.08 5.44 -1.52
N PRO A 347 16.30 5.24 -2.59
CA PRO A 347 16.58 5.86 -3.88
C PRO A 347 16.22 7.36 -3.81
N ASP A 348 17.18 8.20 -3.40
CA ASP A 348 17.06 9.67 -3.44
C ASP A 348 18.11 10.23 -4.42
N LYS A 349 17.80 10.16 -5.72
CA LYS A 349 18.65 10.75 -6.76
C LYS A 349 18.56 12.28 -6.71
N LYS A 350 19.71 12.93 -6.60
CA LYS A 350 19.86 14.39 -6.77
C LYS A 350 20.25 14.72 -8.21
N ILE A 351 20.06 15.97 -8.61
CA ILE A 351 20.58 16.43 -9.89
C ILE A 351 22.12 16.32 -9.91
N PRO A 352 22.73 16.07 -11.08
CA PRO A 352 24.18 16.12 -11.23
C PRO A 352 24.75 17.49 -10.86
N ASP A 353 26.02 17.54 -10.43
CA ASP A 353 26.66 18.79 -9.97
C ASP A 353 27.01 19.76 -11.11
N HIS A 354 27.20 19.26 -12.33
CA HIS A 354 27.61 20.06 -13.49
C HIS A 354 26.90 19.63 -14.78
N PRO A 355 26.79 20.55 -15.77
CA PRO A 355 26.23 20.25 -17.08
C PRO A 355 27.03 19.20 -17.83
N GLN A 356 26.34 18.28 -18.51
CA GLN A 356 26.96 17.17 -19.23
C GLN A 356 26.30 16.95 -20.59
N VAL A 357 27.06 16.40 -21.53
CA VAL A 357 26.55 16.00 -22.85
C VAL A 357 25.86 14.65 -22.71
N GLY A 358 24.66 14.52 -23.28
CA GLY A 358 23.92 13.27 -23.33
C GLY A 358 23.27 12.85 -22.01
N LEU A 359 23.42 13.61 -20.93
CA LEU A 359 22.81 13.32 -19.62
C LEU A 359 21.67 14.30 -19.33
N VAL A 360 20.47 13.78 -19.09
CA VAL A 360 19.26 14.60 -18.89
C VAL A 360 18.45 14.11 -17.70
N ASN A 361 18.00 15.05 -16.89
CA ASN A 361 17.09 14.79 -15.78
C ASN A 361 15.63 14.63 -16.27
N GLY A 362 15.16 13.40 -16.33
CA GLY A 362 13.76 13.04 -16.48
C GLY A 362 13.01 12.92 -15.16
N LEU A 363 11.69 12.74 -15.25
CA LEU A 363 10.82 12.55 -14.08
C LEU A 363 9.88 11.36 -14.30
N ALA A 364 9.82 10.50 -13.30
CA ALA A 364 8.93 9.35 -13.27
C ALA A 364 8.02 9.39 -12.04
N VAL A 365 7.02 8.51 -12.02
CA VAL A 365 6.18 8.27 -10.85
C VAL A 365 6.33 6.79 -10.48
N TYR A 366 6.58 6.53 -9.20
CA TYR A 366 6.62 5.21 -8.61
C TYR A 366 5.39 5.03 -7.70
N GLY A 367 4.63 3.96 -7.93
CA GLY A 367 3.40 3.69 -7.17
C GLY A 367 2.39 4.85 -7.19
N PRO A 368 1.46 4.90 -6.21
CA PRO A 368 0.46 5.95 -6.13
C PRO A 368 1.08 7.27 -5.63
N GLY A 369 1.49 8.12 -6.58
CA GLY A 369 1.76 9.54 -6.34
C GLY A 369 3.15 9.90 -5.83
N MET A 370 4.14 9.00 -5.87
CA MET A 370 5.53 9.36 -5.56
C MET A 370 6.28 9.69 -6.85
N GLY A 371 6.68 10.95 -7.04
CA GLY A 371 7.58 11.31 -8.11
C GLY A 371 9.04 11.01 -7.74
N VAL A 372 9.84 10.64 -8.74
CA VAL A 372 11.30 10.45 -8.63
C VAL A 372 12.03 11.10 -9.80
N LEU A 373 13.25 11.58 -9.54
CA LEU A 373 14.19 11.98 -10.59
C LEU A 373 14.74 10.74 -11.28
N LEU A 374 14.78 10.75 -12.60
CA LEU A 374 15.34 9.69 -13.41
C LEU A 374 16.40 10.29 -14.33
N GLU A 375 17.58 9.71 -14.37
CA GLU A 375 18.62 10.11 -15.31
C GLU A 375 18.44 9.34 -16.61
N VAL A 376 18.47 10.05 -17.73
CA VAL A 376 18.55 9.46 -19.06
C VAL A 376 19.92 9.80 -19.63
N GLU A 377 20.67 8.76 -19.96
CA GLU A 377 21.97 8.84 -20.59
C GLU A 377 21.83 8.49 -22.07
N ALA A 378 22.53 9.23 -22.93
CA ALA A 378 22.66 8.93 -24.34
C ALA A 378 24.10 9.16 -24.80
N ASN A 379 24.60 8.24 -25.61
CA ASN A 379 25.85 8.41 -26.35
C ASN A 379 25.58 8.24 -27.84
N ALA A 380 26.29 9.00 -28.67
CA ALA A 380 26.15 8.96 -30.12
C ALA A 380 27.54 8.96 -30.77
N LEU A 381 27.86 7.87 -31.47
CA LEU A 381 29.10 7.75 -32.23
C LEU A 381 28.80 7.87 -33.73
N PRO A 382 29.56 8.64 -34.52
CA PRO A 382 29.33 8.73 -35.95
C PRO A 382 29.42 7.35 -36.61
N ALA A 383 28.42 7.02 -37.44
CA ALA A 383 28.35 5.79 -38.22
C ALA A 383 28.45 6.09 -39.72
N ALA A 384 28.59 5.03 -40.53
CA ALA A 384 28.42 5.16 -41.97
C ALA A 384 27.00 5.67 -42.29
N ARG A 385 26.88 6.46 -43.35
CA ARG A 385 25.62 7.15 -43.69
C ARG A 385 24.46 6.16 -43.82
N GLU A 386 23.38 6.44 -43.12
CA GLU A 386 22.19 5.58 -43.00
C GLU A 386 22.41 4.16 -42.42
N GLN A 387 23.54 3.90 -41.74
CA GLN A 387 23.89 2.59 -41.18
C GLN A 387 24.00 2.58 -39.64
N GLY A 388 23.62 3.66 -38.98
CA GLY A 388 23.63 3.79 -37.53
C GLY A 388 22.68 2.80 -36.83
N LYS A 389 23.10 2.30 -35.67
CA LYS A 389 22.36 1.35 -34.84
C LYS A 389 21.83 2.02 -33.58
N LEU A 390 20.65 1.60 -33.14
CA LEU A 390 20.07 1.99 -31.86
C LEU A 390 20.23 0.84 -30.85
N THR A 391 20.82 1.13 -29.70
CA THR A 391 20.82 0.26 -28.52
C THR A 391 20.11 0.96 -27.37
N VAL A 392 19.25 0.23 -26.65
CA VAL A 392 18.49 0.76 -25.53
C VAL A 392 18.65 -0.18 -24.34
N THR A 393 19.11 0.33 -23.20
CA THR A 393 19.29 -0.44 -21.97
C THR A 393 18.53 0.21 -20.80
N GLY A 394 18.14 -0.60 -19.81
CA GLY A 394 17.38 -0.11 -18.65
C GLY A 394 15.89 0.13 -18.93
N LEU A 395 15.37 -0.34 -20.07
CA LEU A 395 13.94 -0.31 -20.42
C LEU A 395 13.37 -1.71 -20.59
N VAL A 396 12.10 -1.87 -20.24
CA VAL A 396 11.34 -3.10 -20.51
C VAL A 396 11.25 -3.27 -22.03
N GLU A 397 11.60 -4.44 -22.58
CA GLU A 397 11.54 -4.65 -24.04
C GLU A 397 10.14 -5.07 -24.50
N GLU A 398 9.51 -5.98 -23.76
CA GLU A 398 8.18 -6.53 -24.01
C GLU A 398 7.36 -6.51 -22.72
N GLU A 399 6.07 -6.18 -22.86
CA GLU A 399 5.12 -6.19 -21.77
C GLU A 399 4.07 -7.28 -22.03
N GLU A 400 3.84 -8.13 -21.03
CA GLU A 400 2.73 -9.08 -21.03
C GLU A 400 1.52 -8.43 -20.35
N MET A 401 0.52 -8.06 -21.16
CA MET A 401 -0.74 -7.57 -20.64
C MET A 401 -1.69 -8.76 -20.45
N GLY A 402 -2.01 -9.07 -19.19
CA GLY A 402 -2.85 -10.20 -18.80
C GLY A 402 -4.05 -9.76 -17.97
N GLY A 403 -5.25 -10.13 -18.41
CA GLY A 403 -6.50 -10.00 -17.65
C GLY A 403 -7.54 -10.96 -18.20
N GLY A 404 -8.06 -11.87 -17.37
CA GLY A 404 -9.13 -12.79 -17.78
C GLY A 404 -8.70 -13.91 -18.74
N GLY A 405 -7.55 -14.55 -18.50
CA GLY A 405 -7.16 -15.81 -19.18
C GLY A 405 -6.51 -15.68 -20.56
N LYS A 406 -6.23 -14.46 -21.05
CA LYS A 406 -5.41 -14.23 -22.25
C LYS A 406 -4.25 -13.29 -21.94
N THR A 407 -3.03 -13.73 -22.23
CA THR A 407 -1.80 -12.93 -22.20
C THR A 407 -1.51 -12.41 -23.60
N VAL A 408 -1.43 -11.08 -23.76
CA VAL A 408 -1.01 -10.43 -24.99
C VAL A 408 0.39 -9.86 -24.79
N ARG A 409 1.34 -10.30 -25.60
CA ARG A 409 2.69 -9.71 -25.67
C ARG A 409 2.68 -8.51 -26.59
N ARG A 410 3.08 -7.36 -26.09
CA ARG A 410 3.25 -6.13 -26.87
C ARG A 410 4.64 -5.55 -26.64
N LYS A 411 5.12 -4.79 -27.63
CA LYS A 411 6.30 -3.95 -27.47
C LYS A 411 6.03 -2.90 -26.39
N SER A 412 6.99 -2.66 -25.51
CA SER A 412 6.80 -1.71 -24.41
C SER A 412 6.55 -0.28 -24.89
N MET A 413 5.85 0.51 -24.07
CA MET A 413 5.57 1.91 -24.38
C MET A 413 6.85 2.75 -24.41
N ALA A 414 7.83 2.40 -23.58
CA ALA A 414 9.11 3.07 -23.54
C ALA A 414 9.91 2.88 -24.85
N ARG A 415 9.92 1.66 -25.41
CA ARG A 415 10.61 1.40 -26.69
C ARG A 415 9.93 2.11 -27.86
N SER A 416 8.60 2.12 -27.88
CA SER A 416 7.80 2.90 -28.83
C SER A 416 8.15 4.40 -28.75
N SER A 417 8.34 4.92 -27.54
CA SER A 417 8.76 6.32 -27.33
C SER A 417 10.13 6.61 -27.95
N VAL A 418 11.12 5.72 -27.83
CA VAL A 418 12.44 5.92 -28.45
C VAL A 418 12.33 5.99 -29.99
N GLU A 419 11.50 5.16 -30.61
CA GLU A 419 11.30 5.19 -32.07
C GLU A 419 10.60 6.46 -32.55
N ASN A 420 9.61 6.93 -31.78
CA ASN A 420 8.97 8.21 -32.02
C ASN A 420 9.97 9.38 -31.93
N VAL A 421 10.89 9.32 -30.95
CA VAL A 421 11.99 10.27 -30.78
C VAL A 421 12.88 10.31 -32.03
N LEU A 422 13.36 9.16 -32.51
CA LEU A 422 14.22 9.13 -33.71
C LEU A 422 13.51 9.71 -34.94
N THR A 423 12.21 9.42 -35.07
CA THR A 423 11.39 9.95 -36.17
C THR A 423 11.28 11.47 -36.11
N VAL A 424 11.04 12.04 -34.93
CA VAL A 424 10.91 13.50 -34.78
C VAL A 424 12.24 14.21 -34.93
N LEU A 425 13.35 13.66 -34.42
CA LEU A 425 14.68 14.26 -34.58
C LEU A 425 15.05 14.40 -36.06
N ARG A 426 14.80 13.35 -36.86
CA ARG A 426 15.02 13.35 -38.31
C ARG A 426 14.18 14.41 -39.03
N ARG A 427 12.92 14.58 -38.63
CA ARG A 427 11.98 15.47 -39.32
C ARG A 427 12.11 16.93 -38.90
N ALA A 428 12.27 17.18 -37.61
CA ALA A 428 12.07 18.51 -37.01
C ALA A 428 13.38 19.20 -36.59
N MET A 429 14.47 18.45 -36.40
CA MET A 429 15.70 18.97 -35.79
C MET A 429 16.93 18.92 -36.72
N GLU A 430 16.71 18.72 -38.04
CA GLU A 430 17.75 18.65 -39.09
C GLU A 430 18.92 17.69 -38.77
N CYS A 431 18.64 16.68 -37.94
CA CYS A 431 19.61 15.72 -37.43
C CYS A 431 19.11 14.33 -37.80
N ASP A 432 19.81 13.61 -38.68
CA ASP A 432 19.43 12.25 -39.06
C ASP A 432 20.08 11.24 -38.10
N PRO A 433 19.32 10.60 -37.19
CA PRO A 433 19.91 9.67 -36.22
C PRO A 433 20.52 8.43 -36.88
N ARG A 434 20.18 8.14 -38.15
CA ARG A 434 20.72 6.98 -38.88
C ARG A 434 22.18 7.16 -39.30
N ASP A 435 22.74 8.34 -39.11
CA ASP A 435 24.17 8.60 -39.32
C ASP A 435 25.00 8.36 -38.04
N TYR A 436 24.39 7.84 -36.96
CA TYR A 436 25.04 7.62 -35.67
C TYR A 436 24.66 6.26 -35.06
N ASP A 437 25.62 5.62 -34.40
CA ASP A 437 25.37 4.55 -33.43
C ASP A 437 24.98 5.19 -32.09
N ILE A 438 23.71 5.01 -31.70
CA ILE A 438 23.10 5.66 -30.54
C ILE A 438 22.84 4.62 -29.46
N HIS A 439 23.35 4.87 -28.26
CA HIS A 439 23.03 4.08 -27.07
C HIS A 439 22.29 4.95 -26.06
N VAL A 440 21.05 4.60 -25.75
CA VAL A 440 20.25 5.22 -24.68
C VAL A 440 20.20 4.29 -23.47
N ASN A 441 20.51 4.82 -22.28
CA ASN A 441 20.51 4.07 -21.03
C ASN A 441 19.70 4.80 -19.95
N LEU A 442 18.86 4.07 -19.22
CA LEU A 442 18.08 4.57 -18.09
C LEU A 442 18.52 3.84 -16.80
N PRO A 443 19.61 4.28 -16.15
CA PRO A 443 20.21 3.56 -15.02
C PRO A 443 19.30 3.58 -13.78
N GLY A 444 19.05 2.40 -13.22
CA GLY A 444 18.38 2.24 -11.93
C GLY A 444 16.89 2.63 -11.92
N ALA A 445 16.26 2.77 -13.09
CA ALA A 445 14.82 2.94 -13.16
C ALA A 445 14.15 1.61 -12.76
N ALA A 446 13.30 1.64 -11.73
CA ALA A 446 12.25 0.62 -11.63
C ALA A 446 11.51 0.58 -12.98
N PRO A 447 11.08 -0.58 -13.50
CA PRO A 447 10.54 -0.68 -14.86
C PRO A 447 9.41 0.33 -15.08
N THR A 448 9.75 1.48 -15.68
CA THR A 448 8.83 2.58 -15.94
C THR A 448 8.18 2.30 -17.28
N ASP A 449 6.99 1.69 -17.26
CA ASP A 449 6.25 1.43 -18.49
C ASP A 449 5.32 2.60 -18.84
N GLY A 450 5.92 3.69 -19.33
CA GLY A 450 5.16 4.85 -19.78
C GLY A 450 5.91 5.73 -20.77
N PRO A 451 5.21 6.34 -21.75
CA PRO A 451 5.84 7.18 -22.79
C PRO A 451 6.33 8.54 -22.25
N SER A 452 6.17 8.81 -20.96
CA SER A 452 6.42 10.12 -20.34
C SER A 452 7.88 10.58 -20.30
N ALA A 453 8.81 9.72 -20.71
CA ALA A 453 10.24 10.04 -20.87
C ALA A 453 10.61 10.50 -22.29
N GLY A 454 9.65 10.57 -23.22
CA GLY A 454 9.93 10.89 -24.63
C GLY A 454 10.68 12.20 -24.85
N VAL A 455 10.29 13.27 -24.14
CA VAL A 455 10.99 14.55 -24.20
C VAL A 455 12.41 14.47 -23.64
N THR A 456 12.61 13.73 -22.54
CA THR A 456 13.91 13.52 -21.91
C THR A 456 14.86 12.75 -22.83
N ILE A 457 14.37 11.65 -23.43
CA ILE A 457 15.13 10.83 -24.37
C ILE A 457 15.49 11.63 -25.63
N ALA A 458 14.56 12.42 -26.17
CA ALA A 458 14.84 13.30 -27.30
C ALA A 458 15.96 14.28 -27.01
N THR A 459 15.92 14.93 -25.83
CA THR A 459 16.93 15.89 -25.42
C THR A 459 18.30 15.22 -25.23
N ALA A 460 18.35 14.04 -24.61
CA ALA A 460 19.58 13.30 -24.39
C ALA A 460 20.23 12.91 -25.72
N VAL A 461 19.46 12.31 -26.64
CA VAL A 461 19.96 11.90 -27.96
C VAL A 461 20.41 13.10 -28.78
N TYR A 462 19.63 14.18 -28.79
CA TYR A 462 19.99 15.40 -29.53
C TYR A 462 21.27 16.05 -28.98
N SER A 463 21.39 16.12 -27.65
CA SER A 463 22.59 16.58 -26.95
C SER A 463 23.81 15.74 -27.32
N ALA A 464 23.68 14.40 -27.29
CA ALA A 464 24.77 13.47 -27.62
C ALA A 464 25.24 13.61 -29.07
N ILE A 465 24.32 13.74 -30.03
CA ILE A 465 24.67 13.88 -31.44
C ILE A 465 25.39 15.20 -31.72
N LEU A 466 24.95 16.29 -31.09
CA LEU A 466 25.52 17.63 -31.35
C LEU A 466 26.70 18.00 -30.43
N GLY A 467 27.00 17.18 -29.42
CA GLY A 467 28.01 17.50 -28.42
C GLY A 467 27.65 18.71 -27.56
N LEU A 468 26.36 18.97 -27.33
CA LEU A 468 25.89 20.16 -26.60
C LEU A 468 25.55 19.80 -25.15
N PRO A 469 26.13 20.46 -24.13
CA PRO A 469 25.83 20.16 -22.75
C PRO A 469 24.40 20.59 -22.37
N VAL A 470 23.73 19.74 -21.61
CA VAL A 470 22.39 19.98 -21.05
C VAL A 470 22.54 20.62 -19.67
N ASP A 471 21.73 21.64 -19.38
CA ASP A 471 21.67 22.29 -18.07
C ASP A 471 21.21 21.27 -17.00
N ASN A 472 22.13 20.93 -16.11
CA ASN A 472 21.91 19.97 -15.03
C ASN A 472 20.87 20.44 -14.00
N THR A 473 20.50 21.72 -14.00
CA THR A 473 19.48 22.28 -13.10
C THR A 473 18.07 22.20 -13.68
N VAL A 474 17.93 21.73 -14.92
CA VAL A 474 16.64 21.53 -15.60
C VAL A 474 16.21 20.08 -15.48
N ALA A 475 14.97 19.86 -15.05
CA ALA A 475 14.27 18.58 -15.15
C ALA A 475 13.14 18.66 -16.18
N MET A 476 12.73 17.53 -16.75
CA MET A 476 11.65 17.53 -17.75
C MET A 476 10.82 16.25 -17.75
N THR A 477 9.56 16.38 -18.19
CA THR A 477 8.68 15.24 -18.48
C THR A 477 7.76 15.57 -19.64
N GLY A 478 7.34 14.55 -20.37
CA GLY A 478 6.42 14.72 -21.48
C GLY A 478 6.54 13.55 -22.45
N GLU A 479 5.41 13.14 -23.01
CA GLU A 479 5.41 12.28 -24.19
C GLU A 479 5.73 13.15 -25.42
N VAL A 480 6.43 12.58 -26.40
CA VAL A 480 6.72 13.24 -27.67
C VAL A 480 5.99 12.52 -28.80
N SER A 481 5.21 13.28 -29.57
CA SER A 481 4.61 12.77 -30.80
C SER A 481 5.62 12.81 -31.96
N ILE A 482 5.39 12.00 -32.98
CA ILE A 482 6.14 12.04 -34.26
C ILE A 482 6.04 13.38 -35.02
N ARG A 483 5.19 14.30 -34.55
CA ARG A 483 5.02 15.66 -35.09
C ARG A 483 5.78 16.72 -34.27
N GLY A 484 6.48 16.32 -33.20
CA GLY A 484 7.20 17.23 -32.30
C GLY A 484 6.33 17.97 -31.30
N LEU A 485 5.07 17.58 -31.11
CA LEU A 485 4.25 18.07 -30.01
C LEU A 485 4.61 17.35 -28.70
N VAL A 486 4.69 18.12 -27.63
CA VAL A 486 4.81 17.64 -26.25
C VAL A 486 3.42 17.33 -25.72
N LYS A 487 3.22 16.11 -25.23
CA LYS A 487 1.92 15.55 -24.85
C LYS A 487 1.79 15.34 -23.34
N PRO A 488 0.56 15.45 -22.79
CA PRO A 488 0.33 15.39 -21.35
C PRO A 488 0.70 14.04 -20.77
N VAL A 489 1.06 14.05 -19.48
CA VAL A 489 1.48 12.89 -18.70
C VAL A 489 0.74 12.85 -17.35
N GLY A 490 0.65 11.66 -16.75
CA GLY A 490 0.07 11.47 -15.42
C GLY A 490 0.99 11.90 -14.28
N GLY A 491 0.40 12.17 -13.11
CA GLY A 491 1.12 12.41 -11.85
C GLY A 491 1.98 13.69 -11.84
N ILE A 492 1.59 14.72 -12.57
CA ILE A 492 2.43 15.90 -12.80
C ILE A 492 2.83 16.62 -11.51
N VAL A 493 1.93 16.74 -10.54
CA VAL A 493 2.23 17.39 -9.25
C VAL A 493 3.33 16.65 -8.51
N ALA A 494 3.27 15.31 -8.47
CA ALA A 494 4.29 14.48 -7.85
C ALA A 494 5.64 14.58 -8.56
N LYS A 495 5.65 14.66 -9.90
CA LYS A 495 6.85 14.84 -10.72
C LYS A 495 7.52 16.20 -10.48
N VAL A 496 6.76 17.29 -10.48
CA VAL A 496 7.27 18.64 -10.18
C VAL A 496 7.88 18.69 -8.77
N GLU A 497 7.20 18.09 -7.78
CA GLU A 497 7.72 18.01 -6.42
C GLU A 497 8.97 17.14 -6.31
N ALA A 498 9.12 16.10 -7.15
CA ALA A 498 10.36 15.32 -7.24
C ALA A 498 11.52 16.13 -7.81
N ALA A 499 11.28 16.91 -8.87
CA ALA A 499 12.28 17.80 -9.43
C ALA A 499 12.78 18.81 -8.39
N ARG A 500 11.85 19.44 -7.65
CA ARG A 500 12.17 20.39 -6.57
C ARG A 500 13.04 19.74 -5.50
N ARG A 501 12.66 18.57 -4.99
CA ARG A 501 13.40 17.82 -3.95
C ARG A 501 14.77 17.34 -4.42
N ALA A 502 14.90 17.05 -5.71
CA ALA A 502 16.18 16.67 -6.31
C ALA A 502 17.14 17.86 -6.48
N GLY A 503 16.66 19.10 -6.31
CA GLY A 503 17.45 20.32 -6.43
C GLY A 503 17.33 21.03 -7.78
N ALA A 504 16.43 20.60 -8.67
CA ALA A 504 16.21 21.26 -9.96
C ALA A 504 15.66 22.68 -9.77
N ARG A 505 16.18 23.63 -10.54
CA ARG A 505 15.72 25.04 -10.53
C ARG A 505 14.55 25.26 -11.48
N LYS A 506 14.49 24.49 -12.57
CA LYS A 506 13.46 24.58 -13.60
C LYS A 506 12.91 23.19 -13.91
N VAL A 507 11.61 23.12 -14.16
CA VAL A 507 10.95 21.91 -14.66
C VAL A 507 10.13 22.20 -15.91
N LEU A 508 10.42 21.48 -16.99
CA LEU A 508 9.67 21.57 -18.25
C LEU A 508 8.54 20.55 -18.22
N ILE A 509 7.31 21.03 -18.37
CA ILE A 509 6.10 20.20 -18.36
C ILE A 509 5.25 20.44 -19.59
N PRO A 510 4.42 19.46 -20.03
CA PRO A 510 3.49 19.69 -21.13
C PRO A 510 2.53 20.84 -20.78
N ALA A 511 2.29 21.76 -21.71
CA ALA A 511 1.41 22.90 -21.48
C ALA A 511 -0.01 22.48 -21.07
N GLU A 512 -0.52 21.36 -21.61
CA GLU A 512 -1.81 20.77 -21.24
C GLU A 512 -1.87 20.26 -19.78
N ASN A 513 -0.73 20.01 -19.13
CA ASN A 513 -0.67 19.65 -17.72
C ASN A 513 -0.52 20.84 -16.77
N TYR A 514 -0.34 22.06 -17.29
CA TYR A 514 -0.15 23.24 -16.45
C TYR A 514 -1.43 23.54 -15.66
N GLN A 515 -1.29 23.71 -14.35
CA GLN A 515 -2.36 23.99 -13.41
C GLN A 515 -2.05 25.29 -12.67
N GLU A 516 -3.08 26.01 -12.23
CA GLU A 516 -2.93 27.27 -11.49
C GLU A 516 -2.08 27.14 -10.22
N LEU A 517 -2.10 25.96 -9.58
CA LEU A 517 -1.28 25.65 -8.41
C LEU A 517 0.23 25.81 -8.65
N PHE A 518 0.69 25.74 -9.92
CA PHE A 518 2.10 25.91 -10.26
C PHE A 518 2.57 27.36 -10.29
N ARG A 519 1.64 28.34 -10.34
CA ARG A 519 2.00 29.76 -10.36
C ARG A 519 2.71 30.18 -9.07
N ASP A 520 2.22 29.69 -7.94
CA ASP A 520 2.71 30.05 -6.60
C ASP A 520 3.69 29.00 -6.04
N PHE A 521 4.20 28.11 -6.90
CA PHE A 521 5.06 27.01 -6.48
C PHE A 521 6.47 27.52 -6.17
N THR A 522 6.86 27.51 -4.90
CA THR A 522 8.16 28.04 -4.45
C THR A 522 9.29 27.02 -4.60
N GLY A 523 10.48 27.48 -4.98
CA GLY A 523 11.70 26.66 -5.00
C GLY A 523 11.95 25.90 -6.29
N ILE A 524 11.06 26.00 -7.29
CA ILE A 524 11.29 25.54 -8.66
C ILE A 524 10.40 26.33 -9.64
N GLU A 525 10.94 26.72 -10.79
CA GLU A 525 10.20 27.37 -11.87
C GLU A 525 9.54 26.31 -12.77
N VAL A 526 8.21 26.36 -12.91
CA VAL A 526 7.46 25.42 -13.77
C VAL A 526 7.20 26.05 -15.12
N ILE A 527 7.80 25.49 -16.18
CA ILE A 527 7.75 26.06 -17.54
C ILE A 527 6.88 25.15 -18.42
N PRO A 528 5.70 25.63 -18.88
CA PRO A 528 4.88 24.89 -19.83
C PRO A 528 5.50 24.92 -21.23
N VAL A 529 5.54 23.76 -21.89
CA VAL A 529 6.06 23.62 -23.26
C VAL A 529 5.05 22.89 -24.16
N ASN A 530 4.96 23.31 -25.42
CA ASN A 530 4.07 22.73 -26.43
C ASN A 530 4.81 21.88 -27.44
N ARG A 531 6.07 22.22 -27.74
CA ARG A 531 6.84 21.59 -28.81
C ARG A 531 8.27 21.28 -28.38
N LEU A 532 8.87 20.31 -29.05
CA LEU A 532 10.23 19.84 -28.73
C LEU A 532 11.29 20.94 -28.89
N GLU A 533 11.09 21.85 -29.84
CA GLU A 533 12.00 22.97 -30.09
C GLU A 533 12.09 23.93 -28.88
N GLU A 534 10.97 24.11 -28.15
CA GLU A 534 10.93 24.90 -26.92
C GLU A 534 11.71 24.23 -25.80
N VAL A 535 11.60 22.89 -25.69
CA VAL A 535 12.35 22.09 -24.72
C VAL A 535 13.84 22.24 -24.94
N MET A 536 14.30 22.03 -26.17
CA MET A 536 15.74 22.12 -26.48
C MET A 536 16.28 23.51 -26.13
N ARG A 537 15.52 24.57 -26.42
CA ARG A 537 15.92 25.96 -26.13
C ARG A 537 16.02 26.23 -24.64
N ALA A 538 15.15 25.63 -23.84
CA ALA A 538 15.14 25.79 -22.40
C ALA A 538 16.16 24.89 -21.69
N ALA A 539 16.54 23.75 -22.29
CA ALA A 539 17.38 22.74 -21.65
C ALA A 539 18.86 22.80 -22.02
N LEU A 540 19.23 23.28 -23.22
CA LEU A 540 20.63 23.32 -23.68
C LEU A 540 21.29 24.65 -23.32
N ILE A 541 22.54 24.60 -22.85
CA ILE A 541 23.30 25.79 -22.43
C ILE A 541 23.69 26.66 -23.63
N THR A 542 24.03 26.01 -24.75
CA THR A 542 24.44 26.69 -25.99
C THR A 542 23.57 26.17 -27.12
N MET A 543 22.70 27.01 -27.68
CA MET A 543 21.99 26.65 -28.91
C MET A 543 22.85 26.99 -30.14
N PRO A 544 22.99 26.08 -31.12
CA PRO A 544 23.39 26.46 -32.46
C PRO A 544 22.29 27.35 -33.04
N VAL A 545 22.68 28.42 -33.74
CA VAL A 545 21.74 29.19 -34.55
C VAL A 545 21.17 28.25 -35.61
N LEU A 546 19.89 27.85 -35.50
CA LEU A 546 19.20 27.08 -36.53
C LEU A 546 19.31 27.83 -37.86
N GLY A 547 20.02 27.25 -38.84
CA GLY A 547 20.26 27.85 -40.15
C GLY A 547 21.68 27.69 -40.71
N LYS A 548 22.67 27.25 -39.91
CA LYS A 548 23.97 26.80 -40.45
C LYS A 548 24.00 25.28 -40.56
N LYS A 549 24.13 24.76 -41.79
CA LYS A 549 24.54 23.37 -42.02
C LYS A 549 25.80 23.11 -41.20
N ILE A 550 25.74 22.11 -40.31
CA ILE A 550 26.88 21.66 -39.54
C ILE A 550 27.84 20.99 -40.52
N GLU A 551 28.97 21.64 -40.79
CA GLU A 551 30.06 21.03 -41.57
C GLU A 551 30.68 19.90 -40.75
N ARG A 552 30.72 18.70 -41.36
CA ARG A 552 31.33 17.50 -40.78
C ARG A 552 32.83 17.74 -40.60
N GLN A 553 33.35 17.58 -39.38
CA GLN A 553 34.76 17.22 -39.23
C GLN A 553 34.87 15.72 -39.53
N ALA A 554 35.49 15.40 -40.67
CA ALA A 554 35.86 14.03 -40.99
C ALA A 554 36.88 13.53 -39.94
N PRO A 555 36.85 12.25 -39.55
CA PRO A 555 37.92 11.68 -38.75
C PRO A 555 39.24 11.87 -39.50
N ALA A 556 40.25 12.40 -38.81
CA ALA A 556 41.60 12.52 -39.35
C ALA A 556 42.05 11.15 -39.88
N ALA A 557 42.46 11.10 -41.15
CA ALA A 557 43.03 9.90 -41.73
C ALA A 557 44.22 9.45 -40.86
N PRO A 558 44.37 8.15 -40.58
CA PRO A 558 45.56 7.67 -39.86
C PRO A 558 46.80 8.04 -40.67
N ASP A 559 47.76 8.71 -40.02
CA ASP A 559 49.06 9.03 -40.60
C ASP A 559 49.72 7.74 -41.11
N VAL A 560 49.77 7.62 -42.43
CA VAL A 560 50.53 6.56 -43.09
C VAL A 560 52.00 6.93 -42.92
N LEU A 561 52.63 6.38 -41.89
CA LEU A 561 54.09 6.39 -41.75
C LEU A 561 54.71 5.72 -42.98
N SER A 562 55.16 6.54 -43.92
CA SER A 562 56.02 6.12 -45.03
C SER A 562 57.33 5.59 -44.45
N ALA A 563 57.55 4.27 -44.56
CA ALA A 563 58.81 3.64 -44.23
C ALA A 563 59.90 4.10 -45.24
N ASN A 564 60.70 5.08 -44.83
CA ASN A 564 61.96 5.42 -45.50
C ASN A 564 63.14 5.01 -44.61
N GLY A 565 63.86 3.97 -45.06
CA GLY A 565 65.31 3.83 -44.92
C GLY A 565 65.90 3.46 -43.55
N LEU A 566 66.30 2.19 -43.41
CA LEU A 566 67.46 1.80 -42.59
C LEU A 566 68.24 0.73 -43.36
N MET A 567 69.12 1.18 -44.27
CA MET A 567 70.27 0.41 -44.75
C MET A 567 71.22 0.25 -43.57
N VAL A 568 71.27 -0.95 -42.99
CA VAL A 568 72.31 -1.33 -42.02
C VAL A 568 73.49 -1.90 -42.81
N GLY A 569 74.56 -1.11 -42.91
CA GLY A 569 75.87 -1.63 -43.26
C GLY A 569 76.45 -2.36 -42.07
N HIS A 570 76.68 -3.67 -42.21
CA HIS A 570 77.59 -4.41 -41.34
C HIS A 570 78.86 -4.74 -42.12
N THR A 571 79.95 -4.15 -41.66
CA THR A 571 81.31 -4.55 -41.96
C THR A 571 81.65 -5.74 -41.06
N LEU A 572 81.89 -6.90 -41.67
CA LEU A 572 82.99 -7.85 -41.44
C LEU A 572 82.72 -9.14 -42.22
#